data_AF-A0A1Y4N1E6-F1
#
_entry.id   AF-A0A1Y4N1E6-F1
#
_cell.length_a   1.000
_cell.length_b   1.000
_cell.length_c   1.000
_cell.angle_alpha   90.00
_cell.angle_beta   90.00
_cell.angle_gamma   90.00
#
_symmetry.space_group_name_H-M   'P 1'
#
loop_
_entity.id
_entity.type
_entity.pdbx_description
1 polymer ?
#
loop_
_entity_poly.entity_id
_entity_poly.type
_entity_poly.pdbx_seq_one_letter_code
_entity_poly.pdbx_strand_id
1 'polypeptide(L)'
;MYLLRLSQPQLSAFLPYIPSYLHPSLLSKGCEAVGCVSQGGLLCAAAVVETPFTGENEWRLSWFFVDEKMREQGAGSLLLAGAQKLAAEGGASTLRIRFTLPFSESESFEHFLHKRGFNSIGTTAVTYHSTVGEVRRSSYLPRLERMAASGVQVLALAALSDAQADLIDEAMNKLDSPMSGLLLDDATLLDASVAAFCGQTLAGCLLLREEGGELELSDCITVKRDLGVLAAMASRALALALPGRPAEQPMRITAINSTAEGMIRHFISGISTEMEREKTMLCHFSKTAEIPFREANRNV
;
A
#
# COMPACT_ATOMS: atom_id res chain seq x y z
N MET A 1 -31.02 -2.24 -7.56
CA MET A 1 -29.92 -3.19 -7.33
C MET A 1 -30.20 -3.96 -6.06
N TYR A 2 -29.68 -5.17 -5.95
CA TYR A 2 -29.79 -6.04 -4.80
C TYR A 2 -28.41 -6.34 -4.23
N LEU A 3 -28.31 -6.41 -2.92
CA LEU A 3 -27.09 -6.74 -2.19
C LEU A 3 -27.26 -8.14 -1.59
N LEU A 4 -26.27 -8.99 -1.78
CA LEU A 4 -26.26 -10.38 -1.33
C LEU A 4 -25.05 -10.60 -0.40
N ARG A 5 -25.27 -11.24 0.75
CA ARG A 5 -24.19 -11.88 1.50
C ARG A 5 -23.82 -13.17 0.78
N LEU A 6 -22.58 -13.31 0.37
CA LEU A 6 -22.16 -14.45 -0.45
C LEU A 6 -21.87 -15.66 0.44
N SER A 7 -22.78 -16.62 0.42
CA SER A 7 -22.53 -17.98 0.90
C SER A 7 -22.41 -18.94 -0.29
N GLN A 8 -21.95 -20.16 -0.04
CA GLN A 8 -22.22 -21.26 -0.97
C GLN A 8 -23.74 -21.38 -1.15
N PRO A 9 -24.28 -21.51 -2.39
CA PRO A 9 -23.62 -21.66 -3.70
C PRO A 9 -23.36 -20.35 -4.47
N GLN A 10 -23.85 -19.20 -4.00
CA GLN A 10 -23.75 -17.90 -4.70
C GLN A 10 -22.31 -17.44 -4.92
N LEU A 11 -21.41 -17.77 -3.99
CA LEU A 11 -19.99 -17.43 -4.06
C LEU A 11 -19.36 -17.84 -5.40
N SER A 12 -19.69 -19.03 -5.92
CA SER A 12 -19.15 -19.56 -7.18
C SER A 12 -19.41 -18.64 -8.37
N ALA A 13 -20.57 -17.96 -8.39
CA ALA A 13 -20.93 -17.04 -9.47
C ALA A 13 -20.18 -15.70 -9.38
N PHE A 14 -19.74 -15.31 -8.18
CA PHE A 14 -19.00 -14.08 -7.91
C PHE A 14 -17.48 -14.25 -7.91
N LEU A 15 -16.94 -15.47 -8.00
CA LEU A 15 -15.50 -15.70 -8.09
C LEU A 15 -14.80 -14.90 -9.22
N PRO A 16 -15.39 -14.68 -10.40
CA PRO A 16 -14.77 -13.82 -11.44
C PRO A 16 -14.59 -12.35 -11.02
N TYR A 17 -15.31 -11.89 -9.99
CA TYR A 17 -15.26 -10.54 -9.46
C TYR A 17 -14.31 -10.41 -8.25
N ILE A 18 -13.68 -11.51 -7.84
CA ILE A 18 -12.84 -11.60 -6.65
C ILE A 18 -11.48 -12.19 -7.06
N PRO A 19 -10.34 -11.61 -6.63
CA PRO A 19 -9.03 -12.14 -6.93
C PRO A 19 -8.85 -13.58 -6.43
N SER A 20 -8.21 -14.42 -7.25
CA SER A 20 -8.03 -15.85 -6.96
C SER A 20 -7.31 -16.13 -5.65
N TYR A 21 -6.39 -15.27 -5.23
CA TYR A 21 -5.66 -15.41 -3.97
C TYR A 21 -6.58 -15.32 -2.72
N LEU A 22 -7.76 -14.70 -2.83
CA LEU A 22 -8.74 -14.64 -1.74
C LEU A 22 -9.70 -15.83 -1.72
N HIS A 23 -9.75 -16.63 -2.79
CA HIS A 23 -10.70 -17.74 -2.90
C HIS A 23 -10.55 -18.79 -1.80
N PRO A 24 -9.32 -19.24 -1.44
CA PRO A 24 -9.15 -20.21 -0.35
C PRO A 24 -9.72 -19.71 0.98
N SER A 25 -9.44 -18.45 1.34
CA SER A 25 -9.86 -17.83 2.61
C SER A 25 -11.38 -17.62 2.71
N LEU A 26 -12.06 -17.44 1.57
CA LEU A 26 -13.52 -17.42 1.50
C LEU A 26 -14.16 -18.79 1.75
N LEU A 27 -13.40 -19.88 1.56
CA LEU A 27 -13.87 -21.25 1.71
C LEU A 27 -13.51 -21.85 3.08
N SER A 28 -12.41 -21.44 3.71
CA SER A 28 -11.84 -22.05 4.91
C SER A 28 -12.15 -21.34 6.24
N LYS A 29 -12.92 -20.23 6.20
CA LYS A 29 -13.15 -19.24 7.28
C LYS A 29 -11.94 -18.33 7.48
N GLY A 30 -12.16 -17.03 7.27
CA GLY A 30 -11.13 -16.00 7.33
C GLY A 30 -11.54 -14.78 6.51
N CYS A 31 -12.39 -14.99 5.50
CA CYS A 31 -13.06 -13.94 4.76
C CYS A 31 -14.58 -14.11 4.77
N GLU A 32 -15.28 -12.98 4.69
CA GLU A 32 -16.67 -12.92 4.26
C GLU A 32 -16.78 -12.04 3.02
N ALA A 33 -17.85 -12.19 2.23
CA ALA A 33 -18.04 -11.39 1.03
C ALA A 33 -19.48 -10.94 0.84
N VAL A 34 -19.63 -9.79 0.20
CA VAL A 34 -20.90 -9.29 -0.34
C VAL A 34 -20.80 -9.13 -1.85
N GLY A 35 -21.92 -9.32 -2.54
CA GLY A 35 -22.06 -9.10 -3.98
C GLY A 35 -23.25 -8.22 -4.30
N CYS A 36 -23.17 -7.46 -5.39
CA CYS A 36 -24.30 -6.70 -5.93
C CYS A 36 -24.80 -7.31 -7.23
N VAL A 37 -26.12 -7.28 -7.40
CA VAL A 37 -26.83 -7.68 -8.62
C VAL A 37 -27.66 -6.50 -9.12
N SER A 38 -27.61 -6.25 -10.43
CA SER A 38 -28.40 -5.23 -11.11
C SER A 38 -29.90 -5.56 -11.06
N GLN A 39 -30.76 -4.59 -11.40
CA GLN A 39 -32.21 -4.87 -11.50
C GLN A 39 -32.54 -5.89 -12.60
N GLY A 40 -31.69 -5.97 -13.64
CA GLY A 40 -31.80 -6.96 -14.71
C GLY A 40 -31.22 -8.33 -14.36
N GLY A 41 -30.81 -8.57 -13.11
CA GLY A 41 -30.29 -9.87 -12.66
C GLY A 41 -28.82 -10.13 -12.98
N LEU A 42 -28.08 -9.13 -13.49
CA LEU A 42 -26.66 -9.28 -13.79
C LEU A 42 -25.80 -9.00 -12.55
N LEU A 43 -24.85 -9.87 -12.26
CA LEU A 43 -23.82 -9.63 -11.23
C LEU A 43 -23.00 -8.41 -11.65
N CYS A 44 -22.61 -7.55 -10.70
CA CYS A 44 -21.92 -6.31 -11.07
C CYS A 44 -20.92 -5.75 -10.07
N ALA A 45 -20.81 -6.32 -8.87
CA ALA A 45 -19.84 -5.86 -7.90
C ALA A 45 -19.60 -6.93 -6.84
N ALA A 46 -18.40 -6.97 -6.26
CA ALA A 46 -18.07 -7.83 -5.13
C ALA A 46 -17.11 -7.13 -4.18
N ALA A 47 -17.28 -7.38 -2.88
CA ALA A 47 -16.35 -6.94 -1.85
C ALA A 47 -16.07 -8.07 -0.87
N VAL A 48 -14.84 -8.12 -0.38
CA VAL A 48 -14.36 -9.13 0.56
C VAL A 48 -13.85 -8.44 1.82
N VAL A 49 -14.32 -8.91 2.97
CA VAL A 49 -13.85 -8.50 4.30
C VAL A 49 -13.12 -9.65 4.98
N GLU A 50 -11.98 -9.37 5.61
CA GLU A 50 -11.14 -10.34 6.32
C GLU A 50 -11.26 -10.22 7.83
N THR A 51 -11.21 -11.37 8.51
CA THR A 51 -11.53 -11.54 9.94
C THR A 51 -10.48 -12.41 10.65
N PRO A 52 -9.94 -11.99 11.80
CA PRO A 52 -9.64 -10.62 12.25
C PRO A 52 -8.27 -10.13 11.72
N PHE A 53 -8.14 -8.83 11.45
CA PHE A 53 -6.88 -8.25 10.93
C PHE A 53 -5.94 -7.78 12.07
N THR A 54 -6.44 -6.98 13.00
CA THR A 54 -5.68 -6.46 14.16
C THR A 54 -6.56 -6.40 15.40
N GLY A 55 -6.50 -7.44 16.24
CA GLY A 55 -7.39 -7.59 17.40
C GLY A 55 -8.84 -7.92 17.03
N GLU A 56 -9.66 -8.27 18.02
CA GLU A 56 -11.01 -8.79 17.79
C GLU A 56 -12.03 -7.74 17.28
N ASN A 57 -11.70 -6.45 17.37
CA ASN A 57 -12.63 -5.35 17.12
C ASN A 57 -12.45 -4.65 15.76
N GLU A 58 -11.50 -5.09 14.93
CA GLU A 58 -11.17 -4.46 13.65
C GLU A 58 -11.08 -5.49 12.50
N TRP A 59 -11.87 -5.24 11.46
CA TRP A 59 -11.87 -6.04 10.23
C TRP A 59 -11.31 -5.23 9.07
N ARG A 60 -10.85 -5.92 8.02
CA ARG A 60 -10.24 -5.31 6.84
C ARG A 60 -11.12 -5.52 5.60
N LEU A 61 -11.41 -4.46 4.86
CA LEU A 61 -11.95 -4.55 3.50
C LEU A 61 -10.77 -4.82 2.54
N SER A 62 -10.56 -6.09 2.21
CA SER A 62 -9.42 -6.55 1.41
C SER A 62 -9.65 -6.46 -0.10
N TRP A 63 -10.90 -6.49 -0.52
CA TRP A 63 -11.24 -6.32 -1.93
C TRP A 63 -12.53 -5.54 -2.11
N PHE A 64 -12.54 -4.67 -3.12
CA PHE A 64 -13.69 -3.87 -3.50
C PHE A 64 -13.67 -3.64 -5.01
N PHE A 65 -14.65 -4.21 -5.71
CA PHE A 65 -14.74 -4.08 -7.16
C PHE A 65 -16.17 -3.80 -7.60
N VAL A 66 -16.31 -2.88 -8.55
CA VAL A 66 -17.56 -2.53 -9.22
C VAL A 66 -17.31 -2.47 -10.72
N ASP A 67 -18.13 -3.19 -11.49
CA ASP A 67 -18.11 -3.14 -12.95
C ASP A 67 -18.20 -1.71 -13.46
N GLU A 68 -17.38 -1.37 -14.45
CA GLU A 68 -17.28 -0.01 -14.99
C GLU A 68 -18.65 0.54 -15.42
N LYS A 69 -19.45 -0.30 -16.09
CA LYS A 69 -20.81 0.02 -16.55
C LYS A 69 -21.80 0.30 -15.41
N MET A 70 -21.45 -0.03 -14.18
CA MET A 70 -22.30 0.10 -12.98
C MET A 70 -21.71 1.10 -11.97
N ARG A 71 -20.57 1.72 -12.28
CA ARG A 71 -20.02 2.86 -11.53
C ARG A 71 -20.99 4.03 -11.59
N GLU A 72 -20.98 4.85 -10.54
CA GLU A 72 -21.88 6.01 -10.35
C GLU A 72 -23.39 5.70 -10.26
N GLN A 73 -23.81 4.44 -10.42
CA GLN A 73 -25.21 4.03 -10.29
C GLN A 73 -25.59 3.61 -8.86
N GLY A 74 -24.66 3.68 -7.91
CA GLY A 74 -24.89 3.36 -6.49
C GLY A 74 -24.46 1.95 -6.08
N ALA A 75 -23.98 1.10 -6.99
CA ALA A 75 -23.49 -0.26 -6.69
C ALA A 75 -22.42 -0.26 -5.59
N GLY A 76 -21.41 0.62 -5.72
CA GLY A 76 -20.34 0.73 -4.72
C GLY A 76 -20.83 1.20 -3.35
N SER A 77 -21.86 2.06 -3.32
CA SER A 77 -22.44 2.53 -2.05
C SER A 77 -23.15 1.40 -1.30
N LEU A 78 -23.91 0.57 -2.03
CA LEU A 78 -24.57 -0.60 -1.47
C LEU A 78 -23.54 -1.63 -0.98
N LEU A 79 -22.48 -1.83 -1.75
CA LEU A 79 -21.43 -2.79 -1.44
C LEU A 79 -20.66 -2.43 -0.17
N LEU A 80 -20.30 -1.14 0.01
CA LEU A 80 -19.68 -0.66 1.24
C LEU A 80 -20.60 -0.79 2.45
N ALA A 81 -21.88 -0.43 2.31
CA ALA A 81 -22.87 -0.60 3.37
C ALA A 81 -23.00 -2.08 3.79
N GLY A 82 -22.96 -2.99 2.82
CA GLY A 82 -22.92 -4.43 3.05
C GLY A 82 -21.69 -4.89 3.82
N ALA A 83 -20.50 -4.44 3.40
CA ALA A 83 -19.25 -4.77 4.06
C ALA A 83 -19.19 -4.25 5.51
N GLN A 84 -19.64 -3.01 5.74
CA GLN A 84 -19.78 -2.42 7.08
C GLN A 84 -20.72 -3.25 7.96
N LYS A 85 -21.86 -3.67 7.41
CA LYS A 85 -22.80 -4.51 8.15
C LYS A 85 -22.23 -5.89 8.47
N LEU A 86 -21.59 -6.56 7.52
CA LEU A 86 -20.93 -7.85 7.78
C LEU A 86 -19.93 -7.74 8.93
N ALA A 87 -19.11 -6.68 8.90
CA ALA A 87 -18.16 -6.43 9.97
C ALA A 87 -18.84 -6.18 11.33
N ALA A 88 -19.91 -5.39 11.37
CA ALA A 88 -20.67 -5.14 12.59
C ALA A 88 -21.31 -6.42 13.16
N GLU A 89 -21.95 -7.23 12.31
CA GLU A 89 -22.57 -8.52 12.69
C GLU A 89 -21.54 -9.51 13.21
N GLY A 90 -20.33 -9.49 12.65
CA GLY A 90 -19.20 -10.28 13.11
C GLY A 90 -18.50 -9.75 14.37
N GLY A 91 -19.03 -8.68 14.98
CA GLY A 91 -18.57 -8.14 16.25
C GLY A 91 -17.51 -7.05 16.15
N ALA A 92 -17.09 -6.66 14.94
CA ALA A 92 -16.18 -5.55 14.74
C ALA A 92 -16.83 -4.21 15.11
N SER A 93 -15.99 -3.25 15.47
CA SER A 93 -16.38 -1.84 15.68
C SER A 93 -15.80 -0.91 14.62
N THR A 94 -14.87 -1.44 13.81
CA THR A 94 -14.12 -0.69 12.82
C THR A 94 -13.90 -1.53 11.56
N LEU A 95 -14.07 -0.91 10.39
CA LEU A 95 -13.67 -1.46 9.10
C LEU A 95 -12.56 -0.61 8.52
N ARG A 96 -11.39 -1.24 8.31
CA ARG A 96 -10.21 -0.63 7.69
C ARG A 96 -10.20 -0.92 6.20
N ILE A 97 -9.92 0.09 5.38
CA ILE A 97 -9.58 -0.08 3.97
C ILE A 97 -8.19 0.48 3.73
N ARG A 98 -7.36 -0.27 3.01
CA ARG A 98 -6.09 0.19 2.44
C ARG A 98 -6.17 0.02 0.94
N PHE A 99 -5.87 1.08 0.19
CA PHE A 99 -5.93 1.06 -1.27
C PHE A 99 -4.76 1.82 -1.88
N THR A 100 -4.28 1.32 -3.00
CA THR A 100 -3.28 1.96 -3.87
C THR A 100 -3.95 2.26 -5.19
N LEU A 101 -4.00 3.53 -5.57
CA LEU A 101 -4.63 3.97 -6.82
C LEU A 101 -3.78 5.06 -7.50
N PRO A 102 -3.87 5.19 -8.83
CA PRO A 102 -3.34 6.34 -9.54
C PRO A 102 -3.84 7.65 -8.93
N PHE A 103 -3.01 8.69 -8.93
CA PHE A 103 -3.33 9.97 -8.29
C PHE A 103 -4.64 10.58 -8.79
N SER A 104 -4.90 10.49 -10.09
CA SER A 104 -6.13 10.95 -10.74
C SER A 104 -7.39 10.28 -10.20
N GLU A 105 -7.29 9.05 -9.70
CA GLU A 105 -8.42 8.27 -9.18
C GLU A 105 -8.46 8.29 -7.64
N SER A 106 -7.33 8.51 -6.99
CA SER A 106 -7.19 8.44 -5.53
C SER A 106 -8.06 9.47 -4.80
N GLU A 107 -8.19 10.70 -5.32
CA GLU A 107 -9.01 11.75 -4.69
C GLU A 107 -10.51 11.48 -4.80
N SER A 108 -10.97 10.99 -5.96
CA SER A 108 -12.38 10.70 -6.19
C SER A 108 -12.85 9.51 -5.35
N PHE A 109 -12.02 8.47 -5.25
CA PHE A 109 -12.31 7.31 -4.39
C PHE A 109 -12.26 7.66 -2.91
N GLU A 110 -11.29 8.48 -2.47
CA GLU A 110 -11.24 8.98 -1.09
C GLU A 110 -12.49 9.79 -0.75
N HIS A 111 -12.90 10.72 -1.62
CA HIS A 111 -14.12 11.51 -1.42
C HIS A 111 -15.37 10.63 -1.34
N PHE A 112 -15.43 9.59 -2.17
CA PHE A 112 -16.49 8.58 -2.12
C PHE A 112 -16.53 7.86 -0.76
N LEU A 113 -15.38 7.49 -0.20
CA LEU A 113 -15.27 6.84 1.11
C LEU A 113 -15.64 7.79 2.26
N HIS A 114 -15.22 9.05 2.22
CA HIS A 114 -15.60 10.08 3.21
C HIS A 114 -17.12 10.23 3.31
N LYS A 115 -17.82 10.27 2.18
CA LYS A 115 -19.29 10.30 2.12
C LYS A 115 -19.96 9.06 2.75
N ARG A 116 -19.20 8.00 3.00
CA ARG A 116 -19.66 6.73 3.60
C ARG A 116 -19.12 6.50 5.02
N GLY A 117 -18.61 7.56 5.65
CA GLY A 117 -18.20 7.55 7.06
C GLY A 117 -16.82 6.96 7.30
N PHE A 118 -16.01 6.78 6.25
CA PHE A 118 -14.59 6.50 6.41
C PHE A 118 -13.83 7.81 6.64
N ASN A 119 -12.87 7.79 7.57
CA ASN A 119 -11.97 8.90 7.82
C ASN A 119 -10.55 8.49 7.47
N SER A 120 -9.79 9.41 6.89
CA SER A 120 -8.37 9.19 6.61
C SER A 120 -7.59 9.13 7.92
N ILE A 121 -6.78 8.09 8.09
CA ILE A 121 -5.83 8.00 9.20
C ILE A 121 -4.38 8.26 8.77
N GLY A 122 -4.18 8.58 7.49
CA GLY A 122 -2.89 8.94 6.91
C GLY A 122 -2.69 8.40 5.49
N THR A 123 -1.83 9.08 4.73
CA THR A 123 -1.18 8.51 3.55
C THR A 123 -0.05 7.61 4.04
N THR A 124 -0.09 6.35 3.64
CA THR A 124 0.91 5.35 4.06
C THR A 124 2.10 5.31 3.11
N ALA A 125 1.86 5.54 1.81
CA ALA A 125 2.93 5.66 0.82
C ALA A 125 2.51 6.45 -0.43
N VAL A 126 3.49 7.02 -1.13
CA VAL A 126 3.34 7.58 -2.48
C VAL A 126 4.39 6.94 -3.38
N THR A 127 3.96 6.29 -4.45
CA THR A 127 4.85 5.59 -5.38
C THR A 127 4.91 6.34 -6.70
N TYR A 128 6.12 6.60 -7.18
CA TYR A 128 6.37 7.24 -8.46
C TYR A 128 7.00 6.25 -9.43
N HIS A 129 6.43 6.14 -10.61
CA HIS A 129 6.86 5.25 -11.68
C HIS A 129 7.66 6.00 -12.74
N SER A 130 8.81 5.46 -13.14
CA SER A 130 9.73 6.05 -14.12
C SER A 130 10.59 4.94 -14.75
N THR A 131 11.70 5.32 -15.39
CA THR A 131 12.72 4.42 -15.93
C THR A 131 14.09 4.74 -15.36
N VAL A 132 14.98 3.74 -15.33
CA VAL A 132 16.40 3.91 -14.97
C VAL A 132 17.07 5.03 -15.77
N GLY A 133 16.74 5.14 -17.07
CA GLY A 133 17.30 6.16 -17.96
C GLY A 133 16.89 7.58 -17.60
N GLU A 134 15.63 7.79 -17.23
CA GLU A 134 15.14 9.09 -16.77
C GLU A 134 15.73 9.49 -15.42
N VAL A 135 15.78 8.54 -14.49
CA VAL A 135 16.39 8.70 -13.17
C VAL A 135 17.86 9.16 -13.28
N ARG A 136 18.64 8.53 -14.17
CA ARG A 136 20.03 8.94 -14.44
C ARG A 136 20.16 10.36 -15.01
N ARG A 137 19.17 10.80 -15.79
CA ARG A 137 19.14 12.15 -16.39
C ARG A 137 18.63 13.22 -15.42
N SER A 138 18.17 12.84 -14.23
CA SER A 138 17.68 13.79 -13.24
C SER A 138 18.77 14.80 -12.86
N SER A 139 18.47 16.09 -13.06
CA SER A 139 19.31 17.20 -12.60
C SER A 139 19.44 17.29 -11.07
N TYR A 140 18.68 16.46 -10.36
CA TYR A 140 18.67 16.40 -8.90
C TYR A 140 19.76 15.48 -8.33
N LEU A 141 20.29 14.51 -9.08
CA LEU A 141 21.39 13.64 -8.61
C LEU A 141 22.61 14.47 -8.12
N PRO A 142 23.10 15.48 -8.87
CA PRO A 142 24.17 16.37 -8.38
C PRO A 142 23.74 17.30 -7.23
N ARG A 143 22.43 17.46 -6.96
CA ARG A 143 21.93 18.21 -5.79
C ARG A 143 21.96 17.34 -4.54
N LEU A 144 21.59 16.07 -4.66
CA LEU A 144 21.68 15.10 -3.56
C LEU A 144 23.11 14.98 -3.03
N GLU A 145 24.09 14.89 -3.93
CA GLU A 145 25.51 14.84 -3.56
C GLU A 145 25.94 16.08 -2.75
N ARG A 146 25.40 17.26 -3.07
CA ARG A 146 25.68 18.50 -2.33
C ARG A 146 24.91 18.63 -1.01
N MET A 147 23.75 17.99 -0.92
CA MET A 147 22.91 17.98 0.29
C MET A 147 23.34 16.93 1.29
N ALA A 148 24.14 15.93 0.88
CA ALA A 148 24.70 14.93 1.75
C ALA A 148 25.49 15.59 2.89
N ALA A 149 25.08 15.31 4.14
CA ALA A 149 25.69 15.94 5.30
C ALA A 149 27.16 15.51 5.48
N SER A 150 28.03 16.47 5.81
CA SER A 150 29.42 16.18 6.16
C SER A 150 29.49 15.40 7.48
N GLY A 151 30.18 14.26 7.46
CA GLY A 151 30.33 13.39 8.64
C GLY A 151 29.34 12.22 8.74
N VAL A 152 28.43 12.06 7.77
CA VAL A 152 27.63 10.83 7.63
C VAL A 152 28.42 9.79 6.85
N GLN A 153 28.56 8.60 7.41
CA GLN A 153 29.12 7.45 6.72
C GLN A 153 27.98 6.62 6.12
N VAL A 154 27.96 6.45 4.80
CA VAL A 154 26.97 5.60 4.12
C VAL A 154 27.65 4.32 3.63
N LEU A 155 27.19 3.19 4.14
CA LEU A 155 27.73 1.85 3.86
C LEU A 155 26.69 1.02 3.12
N ALA A 156 27.14 0.17 2.20
CA ALA A 156 26.28 -0.86 1.61
C ALA A 156 25.92 -1.87 2.70
N LEU A 157 24.69 -2.41 2.68
CA LEU A 157 24.24 -3.38 3.69
C LEU A 157 25.14 -4.62 3.71
N ALA A 158 25.58 -5.09 2.55
CA ALA A 158 26.50 -6.22 2.43
C ALA A 158 27.90 -5.97 3.05
N ALA A 159 28.23 -4.72 3.38
CA ALA A 159 29.51 -4.34 3.97
C ALA A 159 29.41 -4.04 5.48
N LEU A 160 28.24 -4.21 6.08
CA LEU A 160 28.04 -4.01 7.52
C LEU A 160 28.63 -5.17 8.32
N SER A 161 29.15 -4.87 9.50
CA SER A 161 29.41 -5.91 10.51
C SER A 161 28.10 -6.40 11.13
N ASP A 162 28.11 -7.59 11.73
CA ASP A 162 26.95 -8.16 12.43
C ASP A 162 26.37 -7.15 13.46
N ALA A 163 27.24 -6.52 14.25
CA ALA A 163 26.84 -5.51 15.23
C ALA A 163 26.19 -4.25 14.60
N GLN A 164 26.54 -3.90 13.37
CA GLN A 164 25.91 -2.79 12.64
C GLN A 164 24.57 -3.21 12.03
N ALA A 165 24.45 -4.46 11.58
CA ALA A 165 23.20 -5.02 11.08
C ALA A 165 22.14 -5.12 12.20
N ASP A 166 22.54 -5.56 13.39
CA ASP A 166 21.65 -5.65 14.57
C ASP A 166 20.98 -4.30 14.91
N LEU A 167 21.67 -3.17 14.69
CA LEU A 167 21.12 -1.82 14.89
C LEU A 167 19.96 -1.50 13.93
N ILE A 168 19.97 -2.07 12.73
CA ILE A 168 18.90 -1.90 11.74
C ILE A 168 17.67 -2.68 12.20
N ASP A 169 17.85 -3.93 12.61
CA ASP A 169 16.77 -4.77 13.12
C ASP A 169 16.13 -4.15 14.37
N GLU A 170 16.93 -3.64 15.29
CA GLU A 170 16.43 -2.89 16.45
C GLU A 170 15.62 -1.65 16.05
N ALA A 171 16.08 -0.90 15.05
CA ALA A 171 15.38 0.30 14.59
C ALA A 171 14.06 -0.06 13.90
N MET A 172 14.04 -1.11 13.07
CA MET A 172 12.83 -1.62 12.41
C MET A 172 11.77 -2.07 13.43
N ASN A 173 12.20 -2.77 14.48
CA ASN A 173 11.30 -3.26 15.53
C ASN A 173 10.71 -2.15 16.43
N LYS A 174 11.30 -0.95 16.42
CA LYS A 174 10.84 0.22 17.20
C LYS A 174 9.93 1.17 16.42
N LEU A 175 9.69 0.93 15.12
CA LEU A 175 8.80 1.76 14.33
C LEU A 175 7.33 1.50 14.73
N ASP A 176 6.63 2.53 15.20
CA ASP A 176 5.20 2.51 15.57
C ASP A 176 4.27 2.16 14.41
N SER A 177 4.78 2.20 13.18
CA SER A 177 4.12 1.61 12.02
C SER A 177 4.87 0.33 11.70
N PRO A 178 4.23 -0.86 11.78
CA PRO A 178 4.74 -1.99 11.04
C PRO A 178 4.80 -1.52 9.58
N MET A 179 6.01 -1.24 9.10
CA MET A 179 6.27 -1.04 7.68
C MET A 179 5.67 -2.26 6.99
N SER A 180 4.54 -2.00 6.35
CA SER A 180 3.45 -2.93 6.23
C SER A 180 3.81 -4.08 5.29
N GLY A 181 4.20 -5.25 5.78
CA GLY A 181 4.34 -6.47 4.96
C GLY A 181 5.27 -6.41 3.73
N LEU A 182 5.87 -5.25 3.42
CA LEU A 182 6.73 -5.02 2.25
C LEU A 182 8.16 -5.48 2.53
N LEU A 183 8.48 -5.82 3.78
CA LEU A 183 9.86 -6.07 4.17
C LEU A 183 10.38 -7.46 3.81
N LEU A 184 9.56 -8.49 3.52
CA LEU A 184 10.10 -9.86 3.42
C LEU A 184 9.38 -10.86 2.50
N ASP A 185 8.40 -10.46 1.69
CA ASP A 185 7.73 -11.41 0.78
C ASP A 185 8.32 -11.34 -0.64
N ASP A 186 8.97 -12.43 -1.06
CA ASP A 186 9.50 -12.80 -2.39
C ASP A 186 10.41 -11.82 -3.16
N ALA A 187 10.61 -10.58 -2.71
CA ALA A 187 11.47 -9.60 -3.37
C ALA A 187 12.96 -9.78 -3.01
N THR A 188 13.84 -9.70 -4.02
CA THR A 188 15.29 -9.78 -3.80
C THR A 188 15.85 -8.42 -3.41
N LEU A 189 16.31 -8.29 -2.16
CA LEU A 189 17.10 -7.13 -1.73
C LEU A 189 18.40 -7.06 -2.54
N LEU A 190 18.71 -5.86 -3.04
CA LEU A 190 19.92 -5.63 -3.82
C LEU A 190 21.07 -5.19 -2.92
N ASP A 191 22.30 -5.55 -3.31
CA ASP A 191 23.56 -5.08 -2.70
C ASP A 191 23.71 -3.55 -2.69
N ALA A 192 22.91 -2.86 -3.51
CA ALA A 192 22.85 -1.41 -3.56
C ALA A 192 22.05 -0.79 -2.40
N SER A 193 21.41 -1.58 -1.55
CA SER A 193 20.80 -1.13 -0.30
C SER A 193 21.86 -0.58 0.64
N VAL A 194 21.55 0.48 1.41
CA VAL A 194 22.53 1.20 2.23
C VAL A 194 22.02 1.54 3.62
N ALA A 195 22.95 1.72 4.55
CA ALA A 195 22.72 2.28 5.86
C ALA A 195 23.62 3.50 6.09
N ALA A 196 23.08 4.52 6.76
CA ALA A 196 23.80 5.73 7.16
C ALA A 196 24.10 5.72 8.64
N PHE A 197 25.32 6.11 9.00
CA PHE A 197 25.80 6.20 10.37
C PHE A 197 26.37 7.59 10.66
N CYS A 198 26.06 8.10 11.85
CA CYS A 198 26.72 9.27 12.43
C CYS A 198 27.64 8.77 13.55
N GLY A 199 28.92 8.59 13.24
CA GLY A 199 29.84 7.86 14.13
C GLY A 199 29.42 6.39 14.25
N GLN A 200 29.14 5.93 15.48
CA GLN A 200 28.69 4.56 15.76
C GLN A 200 27.16 4.43 15.85
N THR A 201 26.42 5.50 15.61
CA THR A 201 24.95 5.50 15.73
C THR A 201 24.31 5.40 14.37
N LEU A 202 23.37 4.46 14.21
CA LEU A 202 22.53 4.36 13.01
C LEU A 202 21.69 5.63 12.86
N ALA A 203 21.82 6.29 11.72
CA ALA A 203 21.04 7.45 11.33
C ALA A 203 19.84 7.07 10.44
N GLY A 204 19.97 5.98 9.66
CA GLY A 204 18.89 5.44 8.85
C GLY A 204 19.34 4.31 7.93
N CYS A 205 18.39 3.70 7.23
CA CYS A 205 18.63 2.78 6.13
C CYS A 205 17.70 3.08 4.95
N LEU A 206 18.12 2.66 3.76
CA LEU A 206 17.39 2.78 2.52
C LEU A 206 17.56 1.47 1.75
N LEU A 207 16.44 0.88 1.33
CA LEU A 207 16.41 -0.42 0.70
C LEU A 207 16.21 -0.27 -0.81
N LEU A 208 16.92 -1.11 -1.58
CA LEU A 208 16.60 -1.33 -2.98
C LEU A 208 16.27 -2.79 -3.19
N ARG A 209 15.29 -3.01 -4.05
CA ARG A 209 14.85 -4.35 -4.43
C ARG A 209 14.55 -4.42 -5.92
N GLU A 210 14.49 -5.65 -6.41
CA GLU A 210 14.05 -5.95 -7.76
C GLU A 210 12.90 -6.96 -7.70
N GLU A 211 11.78 -6.62 -8.32
CA GLU A 211 10.57 -7.43 -8.36
C GLU A 211 9.96 -7.38 -9.76
N GLY A 212 9.71 -8.53 -10.39
CA GLY A 212 9.11 -8.58 -11.73
C GLY A 212 9.93 -7.88 -12.84
N GLY A 213 11.24 -7.67 -12.63
CA GLY A 213 12.11 -6.91 -13.55
C GLY A 213 12.08 -5.39 -13.35
N GLU A 214 11.29 -4.90 -12.39
CA GLU A 214 11.24 -3.50 -11.98
C GLU A 214 12.22 -3.24 -10.82
N LEU A 215 12.97 -2.15 -10.92
CA LEU A 215 13.86 -1.68 -9.85
C LEU A 215 13.06 -0.79 -8.88
N GLU A 216 13.11 -1.07 -7.59
CA GLU A 216 12.48 -0.23 -6.60
C GLU A 216 13.48 0.40 -5.65
N LEU A 217 13.33 1.72 -5.46
CA LEU A 217 13.90 2.47 -4.34
C LEU A 217 12.82 2.59 -3.26
N SER A 218 12.88 1.75 -2.23
CA SER A 218 11.86 1.68 -1.17
C SER A 218 12.41 2.07 0.20
N ASP A 219 11.48 2.45 1.08
CA ASP A 219 11.63 2.27 2.52
C ASP A 219 12.83 2.98 3.15
N CYS A 220 12.82 4.32 3.06
CA CYS A 220 13.74 5.13 3.84
C CYS A 220 13.33 5.17 5.31
N ILE A 221 14.03 4.40 6.13
CA ILE A 221 13.96 4.50 7.58
C ILE A 221 14.98 5.54 8.00
N THR A 222 14.53 6.61 8.65
CA THR A 222 15.42 7.56 9.31
C THR A 222 15.15 7.53 10.80
N VAL A 223 16.20 7.26 11.60
CA VAL A 223 16.13 7.29 13.07
C VAL A 223 15.95 8.73 13.55
N LYS A 224 16.40 9.71 12.75
CA LYS A 224 16.12 11.14 12.90
C LYS A 224 15.70 11.73 11.56
N ARG A 225 14.68 12.59 11.55
CA ARG A 225 14.25 13.33 10.35
C ARG A 225 15.33 14.31 9.88
N ASP A 226 16.31 13.81 9.16
CA ASP A 226 17.44 14.57 8.61
C ASP A 226 17.50 14.41 7.09
N LEU A 227 17.22 15.51 6.38
CA LEU A 227 17.22 15.55 4.92
C LEU A 227 18.61 15.28 4.32
N GLY A 228 19.69 15.64 5.02
CA GLY A 228 21.05 15.41 4.56
C GLY A 228 21.44 13.93 4.64
N VAL A 229 20.98 13.23 5.68
CA VAL A 229 21.16 11.77 5.81
C VAL A 229 20.41 11.04 4.69
N LEU A 230 19.14 11.38 4.47
CA LEU A 230 18.35 10.79 3.38
C LEU A 230 18.98 11.09 2.01
N ALA A 231 19.49 12.30 1.80
CA ALA A 231 20.16 12.66 0.55
C ALA A 231 21.44 11.85 0.32
N ALA A 232 22.25 11.65 1.36
CA ALA A 232 23.46 10.85 1.30
C ALA A 232 23.15 9.38 0.99
N MET A 233 22.13 8.79 1.63
CA MET A 233 21.69 7.42 1.36
C MET A 233 21.20 7.27 -0.09
N ALA A 234 20.28 8.14 -0.53
CA ALA A 234 19.75 8.08 -1.88
C ALA A 234 20.83 8.26 -2.94
N SER A 235 21.74 9.24 -2.77
CA SER A 235 22.88 9.45 -3.66
C SER A 235 23.75 8.20 -3.78
N ARG A 236 24.16 7.63 -2.64
CA ARG A 236 25.03 6.44 -2.62
C ARG A 236 24.35 5.22 -3.22
N ALA A 237 23.10 4.96 -2.84
CA ALA A 237 22.35 3.80 -3.28
C ALA A 237 22.12 3.83 -4.80
N LEU A 238 21.73 4.98 -5.35
CA LEU A 238 21.57 5.16 -6.79
C LEU A 238 22.90 5.05 -7.55
N ALA A 239 23.99 5.57 -6.99
CA ALA A 239 25.32 5.42 -7.58
C ALA A 239 25.78 3.96 -7.65
N LEU A 240 25.33 3.10 -6.71
CA LEU A 240 25.60 1.65 -6.72
C LEU A 240 24.64 0.90 -7.65
N ALA A 241 23.36 1.27 -7.65
CA ALA A 241 22.30 0.53 -8.31
C ALA A 241 22.22 0.78 -9.81
N LEU A 242 22.42 2.02 -10.23
CA LEU A 242 22.16 2.44 -11.59
C LEU A 242 23.21 1.92 -12.58
N PRO A 243 24.53 1.92 -12.34
CA PRO A 243 25.51 1.53 -13.36
C PRO A 243 25.23 0.16 -14.00
N GLY A 244 25.35 0.06 -15.32
CA GLY A 244 25.16 -1.20 -16.06
C GLY A 244 23.71 -1.62 -16.34
N ARG A 245 22.71 -1.00 -15.71
CA ARG A 245 21.29 -1.32 -15.97
C ARG A 245 20.76 -0.78 -17.32
N PRO A 246 19.79 -1.45 -17.97
CA PRO A 246 19.15 -0.91 -19.18
C PRO A 246 18.44 0.42 -18.92
N ALA A 247 18.48 1.35 -19.87
CA ALA A 247 17.81 2.66 -19.71
C ALA A 247 16.28 2.53 -19.64
N GLU A 248 15.71 1.55 -20.35
CA GLU A 248 14.27 1.27 -20.40
C GLU A 248 13.77 0.44 -19.21
N GLN A 249 14.66 0.01 -18.30
CA GLN A 249 14.23 -0.77 -17.14
C GLN A 249 13.25 0.06 -16.28
N PRO A 250 12.04 -0.45 -16.00
CA PRO A 250 11.09 0.22 -15.11
C PRO A 250 11.71 0.45 -13.74
N MET A 251 11.41 1.61 -13.17
CA MET A 251 11.85 1.96 -11.83
C MET A 251 10.74 2.64 -11.06
N ARG A 252 10.46 2.15 -9.86
CA ARG A 252 9.54 2.78 -8.92
C ARG A 252 10.25 3.34 -7.69
N ILE A 253 9.72 4.42 -7.16
CA ILE A 253 10.29 5.13 -6.01
C ILE A 253 9.17 5.41 -5.01
N THR A 254 9.28 4.78 -3.84
CA THR A 254 8.21 4.77 -2.84
C THR A 254 8.56 5.66 -1.65
N ALA A 255 7.74 6.70 -1.44
CA ALA A 255 7.80 7.61 -0.30
C ALA A 255 6.82 7.17 0.79
N ILE A 256 7.31 6.62 1.89
CA ILE A 256 6.48 6.16 3.03
C ILE A 256 6.07 7.26 4.02
N ASN A 257 6.56 8.49 3.82
CA ASN A 257 6.21 9.64 4.65
C ASN A 257 6.39 10.96 3.89
N SER A 258 5.85 12.06 4.43
CA SER A 258 5.89 13.38 3.79
C SER A 258 7.29 13.95 3.58
N THR A 259 8.27 13.58 4.44
CA THR A 259 9.66 14.02 4.31
C THR A 259 10.31 13.35 3.11
N ALA A 260 10.16 12.03 2.97
CA ALA A 260 10.62 11.28 1.82
C ALA A 260 9.91 11.76 0.54
N GLU A 261 8.61 12.00 0.59
CA GLU A 261 7.82 12.50 -0.55
C GLU A 261 8.34 13.86 -1.03
N GLY A 262 8.62 14.79 -0.12
CA GLY A 262 9.18 16.10 -0.47
C GLY A 262 10.51 15.99 -1.23
N MET A 263 11.39 15.08 -0.82
CA MET A 263 12.65 14.83 -1.51
C MET A 263 12.46 14.15 -2.87
N ILE A 264 11.58 13.16 -2.94
CA ILE A 264 11.30 12.42 -4.18
C ILE A 264 10.66 13.35 -5.22
N ARG A 265 9.77 14.27 -4.82
CA ARG A 265 9.19 15.28 -5.72
C ARG A 265 10.24 16.16 -6.38
N HIS A 266 11.33 16.50 -5.66
CA HIS A 266 12.45 17.21 -6.28
C HIS A 266 13.27 16.32 -7.21
N PHE A 267 13.41 15.04 -6.86
CA PHE A 267 14.14 14.04 -7.65
C PHE A 267 13.48 13.74 -9.00
N ILE A 268 12.16 13.57 -9.03
CA ILE A 268 11.37 13.34 -10.25
C ILE A 268 10.99 14.63 -10.98
N SER A 269 11.37 15.80 -10.46
CA SER A 269 11.03 17.09 -11.05
C SER A 269 11.58 17.20 -12.47
N GLY A 270 10.69 17.27 -13.46
CA GLY A 270 11.05 17.32 -14.89
C GLY A 270 11.17 15.95 -15.56
N ILE A 271 10.74 14.88 -14.89
CA ILE A 271 10.60 13.52 -15.42
C ILE A 271 9.10 13.21 -15.51
N SER A 272 8.68 12.54 -16.59
CA SER A 272 7.31 12.04 -16.70
C SER A 272 7.15 10.89 -15.71
N THR A 273 6.30 11.06 -14.71
CA THR A 273 6.05 10.01 -13.72
C THR A 273 4.57 9.78 -13.55
N GLU A 274 4.17 8.51 -13.64
CA GLU A 274 2.87 8.10 -13.10
C GLU A 274 3.00 8.03 -11.58
N MET A 275 1.99 8.52 -10.87
CA MET A 275 2.02 8.59 -9.41
C MET A 275 0.84 7.80 -8.85
N GLU A 276 1.13 6.91 -7.93
CA GLU A 276 0.15 6.18 -7.14
C GLU A 276 0.20 6.65 -5.69
N ARG A 277 -0.96 6.66 -5.04
CA ARG A 277 -1.08 6.95 -3.62
C ARG A 277 -1.69 5.78 -2.91
N GLU A 278 -0.99 5.34 -1.88
CA GLU A 278 -1.51 4.42 -0.92
C GLU A 278 -2.10 5.17 0.27
N LYS A 279 -3.36 4.88 0.57
CA LYS A 279 -4.09 5.50 1.68
C LYS A 279 -4.72 4.43 2.54
N THR A 280 -4.77 4.71 3.84
CA THR A 280 -5.54 3.91 4.78
C THR A 280 -6.65 4.76 5.38
N MET A 281 -7.87 4.23 5.37
CA MET A 281 -9.05 4.88 5.96
C MET A 281 -9.79 3.91 6.87
N LEU A 282 -10.44 4.46 7.90
CA LEU A 282 -11.22 3.70 8.88
C LEU A 282 -12.66 4.20 8.91
N CYS A 283 -13.61 3.28 8.97
CA CYS A 283 -14.98 3.58 9.33
C CYS A 283 -15.29 2.98 10.69
N HIS A 284 -15.73 3.80 11.64
CA HIS A 284 -16.20 3.37 12.95
C HIS A 284 -17.73 3.20 12.91
N PHE A 285 -18.22 2.11 13.50
CA PHE A 285 -19.65 1.85 13.61
C PHE A 285 -19.98 1.19 14.95
N SER A 286 -21.16 1.48 15.47
CA SER A 286 -21.73 0.77 16.62
C SER A 286 -22.00 -0.68 16.22
N LYS A 287 -21.75 -1.65 17.12
CA LYS A 287 -22.03 -3.08 16.93
C LYS A 287 -23.50 -3.41 16.56
N THR A 288 -24.39 -2.42 16.59
CA THR A 288 -25.84 -2.55 16.39
C THR A 288 -26.35 -1.89 15.09
N ALA A 289 -25.51 -1.67 14.07
CA ALA A 289 -25.95 -1.00 12.84
C ALA A 289 -26.96 -1.86 12.04
N GLU A 290 -28.25 -1.50 12.10
CA GLU A 290 -29.31 -2.10 11.29
C GLU A 290 -29.25 -1.54 9.86
N ILE A 291 -28.62 -2.27 8.95
CA ILE A 291 -28.77 -2.07 7.50
C ILE A 291 -29.60 -3.25 6.96
N PRO A 292 -30.71 -3.06 6.25
CA PRO A 292 -31.52 -4.20 5.79
C PRO A 292 -30.76 -5.01 4.72
N PHE A 293 -30.41 -6.27 5.03
CA PHE A 293 -30.09 -7.25 3.99
C PHE A 293 -31.41 -7.82 3.49
N ARG A 294 -31.56 -7.99 2.17
CA ARG A 294 -32.56 -8.94 1.66
C ARG A 294 -31.86 -10.29 1.57
N GLU A 295 -32.20 -11.18 2.49
CA GLU A 295 -31.90 -12.60 2.29
C GLU A 295 -32.63 -13.05 1.02
N ALA A 296 -31.89 -13.47 0.00
CA ALA A 296 -32.50 -14.15 -1.12
C ALA A 296 -32.98 -15.51 -0.61
N ASN A 297 -34.29 -15.75 -0.67
CA ASN A 297 -34.93 -17.00 -0.27
C ASN A 297 -34.10 -18.21 -0.74
N ARG A 298 -33.88 -19.17 0.17
CA ARG A 298 -33.10 -20.41 -0.01
C ARG A 298 -33.67 -21.40 -1.06
N ASN A 299 -34.57 -20.95 -1.95
CA ASN A 299 -35.27 -21.80 -2.91
C ASN A 299 -35.03 -21.34 -4.36
N VAL A 300 -33.77 -21.29 -4.78
CA VAL A 300 -33.37 -21.42 -6.20
C VAL A 300 -32.25 -22.44 -6.29
#